data_AF-A0A0R3WYN5-F1
#
_entry.id   AF-A0A0R3WYN5-F1
#
_cell.length_a   1.000
_cell.length_b   1.000
_cell.length_c   1.000
_cell.angle_alpha   90.00
_cell.angle_beta   90.00
_cell.angle_gamma   90.00
#
_symmetry.space_group_name_H-M   'P 1'
#
loop_
_entity.id
_entity.type
_entity.pdbx_description
1 polymer ?
#
loop_
_entity_poly.entity_id
_entity_poly.type
_entity_poly.pdbx_seq_one_letter_code
_entity_poly.pdbx_strand_id
1 'polypeptide(L)' 'MRIYLASGSNTPLVRCPKCLCIKPDRAHHCSCCRRCVRKMDHHCPWVNNCVGEGNQKFFVLFNVSSPFALTVA' A
#
# COMPACT_ATOMS: atom_id res chain seq x y z
N MET A 1 -17.09 -5.19 -23.96
CA MET A 1 -17.19 -4.48 -22.67
C MET A 1 -15.80 -4.24 -22.09
N ARG A 2 -15.19 -3.10 -22.40
CA ARG A 2 -13.98 -2.62 -21.71
C ARG A 2 -14.35 -1.31 -21.04
N ILE A 3 -14.62 -1.37 -19.75
CA ILE A 3 -14.92 -0.20 -18.92
C ILE A 3 -13.59 0.51 -18.63
N TYR A 4 -13.12 1.28 -19.60
CA TYR A 4 -12.29 2.46 -19.31
C TYR A 4 -13.24 3.47 -18.69
N LEU A 5 -12.94 3.99 -17.50
CA LEU A 5 -13.23 5.35 -17.01
C LEU A 5 -13.21 5.39 -15.47
N ALA A 6 -12.13 5.94 -14.93
CA ALA A 6 -12.14 7.04 -13.96
C ALA A 6 -10.67 7.40 -13.67
N SER A 7 -10.24 8.62 -14.02
CA SER A 7 -8.87 9.18 -13.82
C SER A 7 -7.81 8.78 -14.86
N GLY A 8 -7.76 9.49 -15.99
CA GLY A 8 -6.55 9.87 -16.77
C GLY A 8 -5.43 8.86 -17.09
N SER A 9 -5.62 7.57 -16.82
CA SER A 9 -4.58 6.53 -16.86
C SER A 9 -5.11 5.32 -17.65
N ASN A 10 -4.28 4.79 -18.55
CA ASN A 10 -4.60 3.63 -19.41
C ASN A 10 -4.64 2.28 -18.64
N THR A 11 -4.74 2.31 -17.31
CA THR A 11 -4.74 1.11 -16.46
C THR A 11 -6.15 0.52 -16.36
N PRO A 12 -6.31 -0.80 -16.56
CA PRO A 12 -7.59 -1.47 -16.39
C PRO A 12 -8.08 -1.36 -14.94
N LEU A 13 -9.37 -1.09 -14.75
CA LEU A 13 -9.99 -1.06 -13.42
C LEU A 13 -9.95 -2.46 -12.81
N VAL A 14 -9.11 -2.66 -11.80
CA VAL A 14 -8.99 -3.95 -11.09
C VAL A 14 -9.90 -3.95 -9.88
N ARG A 15 -10.75 -4.96 -9.72
CA ARG A 15 -11.58 -5.13 -8.52
C ARG A 15 -10.87 -5.95 -7.44
N CYS A 16 -11.07 -5.61 -6.17
CA CYS A 16 -10.67 -6.46 -5.06
C CYS A 16 -11.77 -7.50 -4.76
N PRO A 17 -11.50 -8.81 -4.84
CA PRO A 17 -12.51 -9.82 -4.56
C PRO A 17 -12.92 -9.86 -3.07
N LYS A 18 -12.00 -9.50 -2.16
CA LYS A 18 -12.23 -9.53 -0.70
C LYS A 18 -12.95 -8.30 -0.18
N CYS A 19 -12.63 -7.11 -0.69
CA CYS A 19 -13.25 -5.85 -0.27
C CYS A 19 -14.44 -5.44 -1.15
N LEU A 20 -14.69 -6.16 -2.26
CA LEU A 20 -15.74 -5.89 -3.24
C LEU A 20 -15.71 -4.49 -3.89
N CYS A 21 -14.63 -3.73 -3.70
CA CYS A 21 -14.41 -2.39 -4.25
C CYS A 21 -13.44 -2.39 -5.44
N ILE A 22 -13.51 -1.35 -6.27
CA ILE A 22 -12.49 -1.08 -7.30
C ILE A 22 -11.20 -0.68 -6.59
N LYS A 23 -10.10 -1.32 -6.92
CA LYS A 23 -8.77 -0.97 -6.42
C LYS A 23 -8.36 0.34 -7.08
N PRO A 24 -8.04 1.38 -6.30
CA PRO A 24 -7.33 2.54 -6.82
C PRO A 24 -6.01 2.10 -7.47
N ASP A 25 -5.45 2.96 -8.32
CA ASP A 25 -4.17 2.67 -8.95
C ASP A 25 -3.09 2.34 -7.90
N ARG A 26 -2.29 1.31 -8.20
CA ARG A 26 -1.23 0.76 -7.33
C ARG A 26 -1.70 0.31 -5.93
N ALA A 27 -3.00 0.11 -5.70
CA ALA A 27 -3.50 -0.37 -4.42
C ALA A 27 -3.47 -1.91 -4.34
N HIS A 28 -3.07 -2.45 -3.18
CA HIS A 28 -3.08 -3.89 -2.91
C HIS A 28 -3.89 -4.21 -1.66
N HIS A 29 -4.49 -5.41 -1.63
CA HIS A 29 -5.22 -5.88 -0.47
C HIS A 29 -4.26 -6.60 0.48
N CYS A 30 -4.16 -6.10 1.71
CA CYS A 30 -3.45 -6.80 2.77
C CYS A 30 -4.40 -7.74 3.50
N SER A 31 -4.10 -9.04 3.51
CA SER A 31 -4.87 -10.03 4.27
C SER A 31 -4.78 -9.82 5.78
N CYS A 32 -3.61 -9.42 6.30
CA CYS A 32 -3.39 -9.16 7.72
C CYS A 32 -4.24 -7.97 8.22
N CYS A 33 -4.24 -6.86 7.49
CA CYS A 33 -5.05 -5.68 7.83
C CYS A 33 -6.50 -5.74 7.30
N ARG A 34 -6.85 -6.76 6.50
CA ARG A 34 -8.17 -6.98 5.89
C ARG A 34 -8.72 -5.77 5.11
N ARG A 35 -7.84 -4.99 4.48
CA ARG A 35 -8.22 -3.79 3.71
C ARG A 35 -7.30 -3.57 2.50
N CYS A 36 -7.82 -2.85 1.50
CA CYS A 36 -7.00 -2.31 0.42
C CYS A 36 -6.18 -1.12 0.91
N VAL A 37 -4.89 -1.10 0.62
CA VAL A 37 -3.95 -0.03 0.95
C VAL A 37 -3.46 0.59 -0.36
N ARG A 38 -3.59 1.92 -0.48
CA ARG A 38 -3.13 2.68 -1.65
C ARG A 38 -1.60 2.73 -1.69
N LYS A 39 -1.01 2.55 -2.88
CA LYS A 39 0.45 2.42 -3.09
C LYS A 39 1.08 1.54 -2.00
N MET A 40 0.49 0.39 -1.75
CA MET A 40 0.96 -0.53 -0.72
C MET A 40 2.38 -0.98 -1.06
N ASP A 41 3.29 -0.85 -0.11
CA ASP A 41 4.62 -1.41 -0.19
C ASP A 41 4.62 -2.80 0.47
N HIS A 42 4.43 -2.85 1.80
CA HIS A 42 4.35 -4.11 2.53
C HIS A 42 3.51 -3.99 3.82
N HIS A 43 3.14 -5.13 4.41
CA HIS A 43 2.69 -5.19 5.80
C HIS A 43 3.91 -5.39 6.69
N CYS A 44 4.16 -4.45 7.59
CA CYS A 44 5.31 -4.49 8.48
C CYS A 44 4.87 -4.97 9.87
N PRO A 45 5.32 -6.15 10.33
CA PRO A 45 4.97 -6.66 11.66
C PRO A 45 5.49 -5.76 12.78
N TRP A 46 6.65 -5.11 12.56
CA TRP A 46 7.33 -4.28 13.56
C TRP A 46 6.53 -3.04 13.97
N VAL A 47 5.74 -2.48 13.05
CA VAL A 47 4.82 -1.36 13.32
C VAL A 47 3.36 -1.81 13.35
N ASN A 48 3.11 -3.12 13.29
CA ASN A 48 1.79 -3.76 13.23
C ASN A 48 0.83 -3.07 12.24
N ASN A 49 1.35 -2.64 11.09
CA ASN A 49 0.59 -1.86 10.12
C ASN A 49 1.16 -2.00 8.70
N CYS A 50 0.34 -1.69 7.70
CA CYS A 50 0.81 -1.57 6.32
C CYS A 50 1.59 -0.27 6.12
N VAL A 51 2.69 -0.37 5.40
CA VAL A 51 3.41 0.76 4.82
C VAL A 51 2.83 1.03 3.43
N GLY A 52 2.35 2.24 3.20
CA GLY A 52 1.78 2.67 1.93
C GLY A 52 1.64 4.19 1.87
N GLU A 53 0.81 4.71 0.96
CA GLU A 53 0.74 6.15 0.66
C GLU A 53 0.62 7.06 1.89
N GLY A 54 -0.19 6.68 2.88
CA GLY A 54 -0.47 7.50 4.06
C GLY A 54 0.66 7.55 5.11
N ASN A 55 1.62 6.62 5.08
CA ASN A 55 2.67 6.54 6.11
C ASN A 55 4.06 6.21 5.58
N GLN A 56 4.25 6.03 4.26
CA GLN A 56 5.52 5.70 3.65
C GLN A 56 6.63 6.68 4.04
N LYS A 57 6.35 7.99 4.02
CA LYS A 57 7.32 9.04 4.40
C LYS A 57 7.76 8.91 5.86
N PHE A 58 6.80 8.71 6.77
CA PHE A 58 7.08 8.55 8.20
C PHE A 58 7.84 7.26 8.48
N PHE A 59 7.52 6.19 7.76
CA PHE A 59 8.24 4.92 7.88
C PHE A 59 9.69 5.05 7.43
N VAL A 60 9.98 5.75 6.32
CA VAL A 60 11.36 6.03 5.89
C VAL A 60 12.10 6.86 6.94
N LEU A 61 11.48 7.93 7.45
CA LEU A 61 12.11 8.76 8.48
C LEU A 61 12.40 7.95 9.76
N PHE A 62 11.44 7.13 10.21
CA PHE A 62 11.62 6.23 11.36
C PHE A 62 12.78 5.26 11.16
N ASN A 63 12.93 4.67 9.96
CA ASN A 63 14.07 3.79 9.69
C ASN A 63 15.40 4.56 9.74
N VAL A 64 15.50 5.71 9.07
CA VAL A 64 16.75 6.49 9.03
C VAL A 64 17.14 7.04 10.41
N SER A 65 16.18 7.42 11.24
CA SER A 65 16.44 7.96 12.58
C SER A 65 16.58 6.89 13.67
N SER A 66 16.15 5.65 13.42
CA SER A 66 16.27 4.56 14.37
C SER A 66 17.72 4.09 14.46
N PRO A 67 18.31 4.00 15.67
CA PRO A 67 19.65 3.45 15.85
C PRO A 67 19.81 2.04 15.27
N PHE A 68 18.71 1.29 15.18
CA PHE A 68 18.70 -0.07 14.66
C PHE A 68 19.04 -0.13 13.17
N ALA A 69 18.71 0.89 12.37
CA ALA A 69 19.07 0.90 10.94
C ALA A 69 20.59 1.02 10.72
N LEU A 70 21.31 1.67 11.63
CA LEU A 70 22.78 1.78 11.57
C LEU A 70 23.49 0.47 11.91
N THR A 71 22.82 -0.45 12.61
CA THR A 71 23.41 -1.74 12.99
C THR A 71 23.22 -2.85 11.96
N VAL A 72 22.38 -2.64 10.94
CA VAL A 72 22.09 -3.63 9.88
C VAL A 72 22.48 -3.16 8.48
N ALA A 73 23.19 -2.02 8.36
CA ALA A 73 23.76 -1.51 7.13
C ALA A 73 25.26 -1.83 7.02
#